data_AF-A0ABD6DUX4-F1
#
_entry.id   AF-A0ABD6DUX4-F1
#
_cell.length_a   1.000
_cell.length_b   1.000
_cell.length_c   1.000
_cell.angle_alpha   90.00
_cell.angle_beta   90.00
_cell.angle_gamma   90.00
#
_symmetry.space_group_name_H-M   'P 1'
#
loop_
_entity.id
_entity.type
_entity.pdbx_description
1 polymer ?
#
loop_
_entity_poly.entity_id
_entity_poly.type
_entity_poly.pdbx_seq_one_letter_code
_entity_poly.pdbx_strand_id
1 'polypeptide(L)' 'MRARTWLIAARYGTPDEYGIPELPAWRVCRSDCGGLAFAADGEEPFIAAERPVTVRR' A
#
# COMPACT_ATOMS: atom_id res chain seq x y z
N MET A 1 -3.95 10.26 -12.95
CA MET A 1 -3.83 10.37 -11.48
C MET A 1 -5.24 10.39 -10.88
N ARG A 2 -5.71 9.32 -10.20
CA ARG A 2 -7.13 9.15 -9.78
C ARG A 2 -7.40 9.53 -8.31
N ALA A 3 -6.58 10.40 -7.71
CA ALA A 3 -6.62 10.70 -6.27
C ALA A 3 -8.00 11.16 -5.76
N ARG A 4 -8.70 11.99 -6.54
CA ARG A 4 -10.05 12.46 -6.20
C ARG A 4 -11.10 11.35 -6.20
N THR A 5 -11.05 10.45 -7.19
CA THR A 5 -11.99 9.32 -7.31
C THR A 5 -11.81 8.35 -6.15
N TRP A 6 -10.56 8.09 -5.75
CA TRP A 6 -10.24 7.32 -4.54
C TRP A 6 -10.82 7.92 -3.27
N LEU A 7 -10.72 9.25 -3.09
CA LEU A 7 -11.28 9.93 -1.92
C LEU A 7 -12.81 9.82 -1.85
N ILE A 8 -13.48 9.91 -3.00
CA ILE A 8 -14.94 9.79 -3.09
C ILE A 8 -15.35 8.36 -2.78
N ALA A 9 -14.72 7.37 -3.42
CA ALA A 9 -14.98 5.96 -3.16
C ALA A 9 -14.78 5.61 -1.68
N ALA A 10 -13.66 6.01 -1.07
CA ALA A 10 -13.39 5.72 0.34
C ALA A 10 -14.36 6.38 1.33
N ARG A 11 -15.09 7.44 0.94
CA ARG A 11 -15.99 8.20 1.82
C ARG A 11 -17.47 7.87 1.62
N TYR A 12 -17.87 7.43 0.43
CA TYR A 12 -19.27 7.34 0.03
C TYR A 12 -19.67 5.98 -0.58
N GLY A 13 -18.77 5.00 -0.62
CA GLY A 13 -19.04 3.68 -1.17
C GLY A 13 -17.86 2.73 -1.04
N THR A 14 -17.75 1.77 -1.95
CA THR A 14 -16.58 0.90 -2.10
C THR A 14 -15.85 1.19 -3.43
N PRO A 15 -14.52 1.02 -3.52
CA PRO A 15 -13.76 1.33 -4.75
C PRO A 15 -14.30 0.67 -6.02
N ASP A 16 -14.84 -0.55 -5.93
CA ASP A 16 -15.39 -1.31 -7.04
C ASP A 16 -16.61 -0.63 -7.70
N GLU A 17 -17.48 0.04 -6.91
CA GLU A 17 -18.63 0.81 -7.40
C GLU A 17 -18.24 1.96 -8.34
N TYR A 18 -16.98 2.39 -8.25
CA TYR A 18 -16.38 3.47 -9.06
C TYR A 18 -15.42 2.95 -10.13
N GLY A 19 -15.40 1.63 -10.39
CA GLY A 19 -14.49 1.00 -11.33
C GLY A 19 -13.02 1.14 -10.92
N ILE A 20 -12.76 1.24 -9.61
CA ILE A 20 -11.42 1.21 -9.03
C ILE A 20 -11.17 -0.23 -8.58
N PRO A 21 -10.12 -0.91 -9.10
CA PRO A 21 -9.81 -2.26 -8.65
C PRO A 21 -9.42 -2.28 -7.17
N GLU A 22 -9.71 -3.39 -6.51
CA GLU A 22 -9.19 -3.63 -5.17
C GLU A 22 -7.66 -3.56 -5.16
N LEU A 23 -7.10 -3.03 -4.07
CA LEU A 23 -5.66 -3.02 -3.92
C LEU A 23 -5.18 -4.46 -3.69
N PRO A 24 -4.12 -4.89 -4.37
CA PRO A 24 -3.49 -6.16 -4.05
C PRO A 24 -3.06 -6.16 -2.58
N ALA A 25 -3.34 -7.28 -1.89
CA ALA A 25 -2.86 -7.47 -0.54
C ALA A 25 -1.32 -7.61 -0.57
N TRP A 26 -0.62 -6.62 0.01
CA TRP A 26 0.83 -6.67 0.17
C TRP A 26 1.18 -7.05 1.60
N ARG A 27 2.17 -7.92 1.74
CA ARG A 27 2.80 -8.17 3.03
C ARG A 27 3.86 -7.10 3.29
N VAL A 28 3.82 -6.58 4.51
CA VAL A 28 4.84 -5.68 5.03
C VAL A 28 5.85 -6.50 5.80
N CYS A 29 7.07 -6.58 5.28
CA CYS A 29 8.19 -7.24 5.95
C CYS A 29 9.06 -6.19 6.62
N ARG A 30 9.43 -6.42 7.88
CA ARG A 30 10.44 -5.63 8.57
C ARG A 30 11.70 -6.47 8.72
N SER A 31 12.84 -5.90 8.38
CA SER A 31 14.13 -6.54 8.65
C SER A 31 14.60 -6.23 10.07
N ASP A 32 15.50 -7.07 10.59
CA ASP A 32 16.07 -6.90 11.93
C ASP A 32 16.87 -5.59 12.06
N CYS A 33 17.38 -5.04 10.94
CA CYS A 33 18.06 -3.75 10.87
C CYS A 33 17.11 -2.55 10.73
N GLY A 34 15.80 -2.76 10.84
CA GLY A 34 14.80 -1.68 10.79
C GLY A 34 14.37 -1.28 9.36
N GLY A 35 14.76 -2.05 8.36
CA GLY A 35 14.30 -1.89 6.99
C GLY A 35 12.83 -2.27 6.84
N LEU A 36 12.20 -1.72 5.80
CA LEU A 36 10.81 -1.96 5.43
C LEU A 36 10.77 -2.42 3.98
N ALA A 37 10.11 -3.54 3.73
CA ALA A 37 9.90 -4.03 2.38
C ALA A 37 8.44 -4.42 2.16
N PHE A 38 7.97 -4.23 0.92
CA PHE A 38 6.66 -4.66 0.45
C PHE A 38 6.85 -5.80 -0.53
N ALA A 39 6.10 -6.87 -0.32
CA ALA A 39 6.07 -8.03 -1.19
C ALA A 39 4.63 -8.45 -1.49
N ALA A 40 4.39 -8.94 -2.70
CA ALA A 40 3.21 -9.74 -2.98
C ALA A 40 3.38 -11.11 -2.28
N ASP A 41 2.27 -11.79 -2.02
CA ASP A 41 2.34 -13.03 -1.24
C ASP A 41 3.16 -14.12 -1.96
N GLY A 42 4.21 -14.61 -1.30
CA GLY A 42 5.08 -15.67 -1.82
C GLY A 42 6.15 -15.18 -2.80
N GLU A 43 6.22 -13.88 -3.05
CA GLU A 43 7.16 -13.27 -4.00
C GLU A 43 8.30 -12.51 -3.32
N GLU A 44 9.36 -12.26 -4.08
CA GLU A 44 10.50 -11.43 -3.68
C GLU A 44 10.03 -9.96 -3.48
N PRO A 45 10.56 -9.24 -2.47
CA PRO A 45 10.17 -7.85 -2.26
C PRO A 45 10.51 -6.95 -3.45
N PHE A 46 9.55 -6.14 -3.90
CA PHE A 46 9.70 -5.27 -5.07
C PHE A 46 9.85 -3.79 -4.71
N ILE A 47 9.48 -3.40 -3.48
CA ILE A 47 9.81 -2.09 -2.89
C ILE A 47 10.49 -2.34 -1.56
N ALA A 48 11.70 -1.81 -1.39
CA ALA A 48 12.44 -1.90 -0.15
C ALA A 48 13.03 -0.54 0.23
N ALA A 49 13.01 -0.24 1.52
CA ALA A 49 13.65 0.92 2.13
C ALA A 49 14.48 0.44 3.31
N GLU A 50 15.78 0.66 3.27
CA GLU A 50 16.69 0.19 4.33
C GLU A 50 16.54 1.00 5.63
N ARG A 51 16.26 2.31 5.52
CA ARG A 51 16.16 3.22 6.67
C ARG A 51 14.90 4.10 6.58
N PRO A 52 13.70 3.51 6.69
CA PRO A 52 12.44 4.25 6.60
C PRO A 52 12.28 5.20 7.80
N VAL A 53 11.75 6.41 7.55
CA VAL A 53 11.43 7.37 8.61
C VAL A 53 9.93 7.40 8.83
N THR A 54 9.51 7.31 10.10
CA THR A 54 8.09 7.43 10.45
C THR A 54 7.65 8.88 10.35
N VAL A 55 6.69 9.17 9.48
CA VAL A 55 6.01 10.47 9.43
C VAL A 55 4.72 10.36 10.26
N ARG A 56 4.59 11.17 11.31
CA ARG A 56 3.33 11.33 12.05
C ARG A 56 2.52 12.44 11.39
N ARG A 57 1.25 12.16 11.10
CA ARG A 57 0.30 13.12 10.53
C ARG A 57 -0.59 13.69 11.62
#